data_AF-A0A5C1H899-F1
#
_entry.id   AF-A0A5C1H899-F1
#
_cell.length_a   1.000
_cell.length_b   1.000
_cell.length_c   1.000
_cell.angle_alpha   90.00
_cell.angle_beta   90.00
_cell.angle_gamma   90.00
#
_symmetry.space_group_name_H-M   'P 1'
#
loop_
_entity.id
_entity.type
_entity.pdbx_description
1 polymer ?
#
loop_
_entity_poly.entity_id
_entity_poly.type
_entity_poly.pdbx_seq_one_letter_code
_entity_poly.pdbx_strand_id
1 'polypeptide(L)' 'MIKELFPNLFNFKIKKLKYIKNFNNKISLKLIIYSSFDKYFIKNILEYFLNKKLISINIQNQKSYKVIYITYNY' A
#
# COMPACT_ATOMS: atom_id res chain seq x y z
N MET A 1 -7.98 7.45 22.65
CA MET A 1 -6.84 8.26 22.14
C MET A 1 -6.32 7.67 20.82
N ILE A 2 -7.18 7.61 19.78
CA ILE A 2 -6.85 7.04 18.46
C ILE A 2 -7.06 8.07 17.33
N LYS A 3 -7.66 9.23 17.65
CA LYS A 3 -8.00 10.29 16.67
C LYS A 3 -6.80 11.10 16.17
N GLU A 4 -5.62 10.98 16.77
CA GLU A 4 -4.45 11.81 16.42
C GLU A 4 -3.50 11.19 15.38
N LEU A 5 -3.66 9.91 15.01
CA LEU A 5 -2.85 9.30 13.94
C LEU A 5 -3.43 9.52 12.53
N PHE A 6 -4.65 10.04 12.42
CA PHE A 6 -5.36 10.24 11.16
C PHE A 6 -4.91 11.44 10.29
N PRO A 7 -4.27 12.53 10.78
CA PRO A 7 -3.90 13.65 9.92
C PRO A 7 -2.85 13.27 8.85
N ASN A 8 -2.03 12.26 9.10
CA ASN A 8 -0.94 11.86 8.21
C ASN A 8 -1.38 10.90 7.08
N LEU A 9 -2.62 10.38 7.12
CA LEU A 9 -3.14 9.48 6.08
C LEU A 9 -3.56 10.20 4.80
N PHE A 10 -3.77 11.52 4.86
CA PHE A 10 -4.00 12.38 3.69
C PHE A 10 -2.74 12.64 2.84
N ASN A 11 -1.56 12.13 3.24
CA ASN A 11 -0.30 12.35 2.53
C ASN A 11 0.06 11.29 1.47
N PHE A 12 -0.80 10.28 1.22
CA PHE A 12 -0.57 9.40 0.07
C PHE A 12 -1.04 10.07 -1.20
N LYS A 13 -0.15 10.83 -1.86
CA LYS A 13 -0.37 11.18 -3.25
C LYS A 13 -0.15 9.93 -4.10
N ILE A 14 -1.23 9.17 -4.31
CA ILE A 14 -1.24 7.99 -5.19
C ILE A 14 -1.07 8.52 -6.62
N LYS A 15 0.07 8.20 -7.23
CA LYS A 15 0.33 8.53 -8.63
C LYS A 15 -0.43 7.61 -9.57
N LYS A 16 -0.46 6.31 -9.24
CA LYS A 16 -1.05 5.27 -10.08
C LYS A 16 -1.36 4.03 -9.26
N LEU A 17 -2.51 3.42 -9.55
CA LEU A 17 -2.86 2.07 -9.13
C LEU A 17 -3.06 1.23 -10.38
N LYS A 18 -2.42 0.06 -10.44
CA LYS A 18 -2.56 -0.90 -11.54
C LYS A 18 -2.85 -2.29 -11.00
N TYR A 19 -3.90 -2.89 -11.53
CA TYR A 19 -4.20 -4.30 -11.33
C TYR A 19 -3.17 -5.16 -12.09
N ILE A 20 -2.54 -6.12 -11.41
CA ILE A 20 -1.54 -7.00 -12.04
C ILE A 20 -2.15 -8.34 -12.42
N LYS A 21 -2.80 -9.02 -11.48
CA LYS A 21 -3.32 -10.39 -11.67
C LYS A 21 -4.41 -10.74 -10.65
N ASN A 22 -5.38 -11.54 -11.11
CA ASN A 22 -6.26 -12.36 -10.26
C ASN A 22 -5.88 -13.82 -10.51
N PHE A 23 -5.47 -14.57 -9.51
CA PHE A 23 -5.30 -16.01 -9.66
C PHE A 23 -5.50 -16.70 -8.31
N ASN A 24 -6.26 -17.80 -8.28
CA ASN A 24 -6.53 -18.59 -7.06
C ASN A 24 -6.92 -17.73 -5.85
N ASN A 25 -7.93 -16.86 -6.00
CA ASN A 25 -8.42 -15.94 -4.97
C ASN A 25 -7.34 -14.98 -4.42
N LYS A 26 -6.24 -14.75 -5.16
CA LYS A 26 -5.22 -13.76 -4.82
C LYS A 26 -5.26 -12.62 -5.81
N ILE A 27 -5.35 -11.41 -5.28
CA ILE A 27 -5.24 -10.16 -6.02
C ILE A 27 -3.83 -9.61 -5.85
N SER A 28 -3.15 -9.33 -6.96
CA SER A 28 -1.88 -8.60 -6.97
C SER A 28 -2.06 -7.19 -7.55
N LEU A 29 -1.64 -6.18 -6.78
CA LEU A 29 -1.72 -4.76 -7.18
C LEU A 29 -0.32 -4.13 -7.20
N LYS A 30 -0.16 -3.16 -8.12
CA LYS A 30 0.97 -2.23 -8.16
C LYS A 30 0.47 -0.84 -7.81
N LEU A 31 1.00 -0.25 -6.75
CA LEU A 31 0.78 1.14 -6.39
C LEU A 31 2.06 1.95 -6.59
N ILE A 32 1.91 3.19 -7.03
CA ILE A 32 3.00 4.17 -7.10
C ILE A 32 2.61 5.33 -6.21
N ILE A 33 3.40 5.60 -5.17
CA ILE A 33 3.09 6.63 -4.16
C ILE A 33 4.27 7.60 -3.99
N TYR A 34 3.97 8.87 -3.74
CA TYR A 34 4.95 9.84 -3.27
C TYR A 34 4.91 9.89 -1.74
N SER A 35 5.87 9.25 -1.07
CA SER A 35 5.88 9.19 0.40
C SER A 35 7.26 8.89 0.95
N SER A 36 7.57 9.47 2.11
CA SER A 36 8.74 9.15 2.94
C SER A 36 8.52 7.98 3.90
N PHE A 37 7.27 7.51 4.10
CA PHE A 37 6.92 6.51 5.11
C PHE A 37 7.63 5.17 4.94
N ASP A 38 7.97 4.53 6.05
CA ASP A 38 8.62 3.23 6.08
C ASP A 38 7.68 2.09 5.66
N LYS A 39 8.26 0.89 5.47
CA LYS A 39 7.54 -0.29 5.00
C LYS A 39 6.44 -0.75 5.96
N TYR A 40 6.67 -0.67 7.27
CA TYR A 40 5.71 -1.16 8.26
C TYR A 40 4.49 -0.24 8.32
N PHE A 41 4.72 1.08 8.33
CA PHE A 41 3.63 2.05 8.28
C PHE A 41 2.79 1.87 7.01
N ILE A 42 3.42 1.77 5.84
CA ILE A 42 2.73 1.55 4.56
C ILE A 42 1.91 0.25 4.59
N LYS A 43 2.46 -0.84 5.14
CA LYS A 43 1.75 -2.11 5.26
C LYS A 43 0.49 -1.97 6.11
N ASN A 44 0.61 -1.44 7.32
CA ASN A 44 -0.51 -1.33 8.25
C ASN A 44 -1.66 -0.52 7.65
N ILE A 45 -1.31 0.53 6.92
CA ILE A 45 -2.27 1.41 6.27
C ILE A 45 -2.98 0.71 5.12
N LEU A 46 -2.24 0.00 4.27
CA LEU A 46 -2.85 -0.76 3.18
C LEU A 46 -3.75 -1.88 3.70
N GLU A 47 -3.36 -2.55 4.79
CA GLU A 47 -4.20 -3.56 5.45
C GLU A 47 -5.49 -2.95 6.02
N TYR A 48 -5.38 -1.78 6.65
CA TYR A 48 -6.53 -1.04 7.17
C TYR A 48 -7.48 -0.60 6.04
N PHE A 49 -6.96 0.02 4.97
CA PHE A 49 -7.79 0.50 3.86
C PHE A 49 -8.45 -0.63 3.07
N LEU A 50 -7.75 -1.75 2.86
CA LEU A 50 -8.30 -2.90 2.14
C LEU A 50 -9.20 -3.76 3.04
N ASN A 51 -9.23 -3.49 4.35
CA ASN A 51 -9.84 -4.33 5.38
C ASN A 51 -9.45 -5.81 5.24
N LYS A 52 -8.20 -6.06 4.85
CA LYS A 52 -7.66 -7.37 4.48
C LYS A 52 -6.19 -7.46 4.86
N LYS A 53 -5.78 -8.63 5.35
CA LYS A 53 -4.37 -8.91 5.64
C LYS A 53 -3.59 -9.11 4.34
N LEU A 54 -2.45 -8.43 4.21
CA LEU A 54 -1.58 -8.59 3.05
C LEU A 54 -0.76 -9.87 3.21
N ILE A 55 -0.72 -10.70 2.16
CA ILE A 55 0.15 -11.87 2.10
C ILE A 55 1.59 -11.43 1.89
N SER A 56 1.79 -10.47 0.97
CA SER A 56 3.11 -9.94 0.65
C SER A 56 3.03 -8.47 0.32
N ILE A 57 4.11 -7.77 0.69
CA ILE A 57 4.37 -6.38 0.34
C ILE A 57 5.85 -6.22 -0.02
N ASN A 58 6.09 -5.77 -1.25
CA ASN A 58 7.41 -5.40 -1.72
C ASN A 58 7.42 -3.91 -2.08
N ILE A 59 8.43 -3.18 -1.61
CA ILE A 59 8.56 -1.74 -1.81
C ILE A 59 9.89 -1.47 -2.48
N GLN A 60 9.85 -0.86 -3.65
CA GLN A 60 11.01 -0.37 -4.38
C GLN A 60 11.06 1.15 -4.25
N ASN A 61 12.10 1.66 -3.61
CA ASN A 61 12.34 3.10 -3.49
C ASN A 61 12.92 3.62 -4.82
N GLN A 62 12.30 4.65 -5.37
CA GLN A 62 12.86 5.47 -6.44
C GLN A 62 13.17 6.87 -5.91
N LYS A 63 13.93 7.66 -6.67
CA LYS A 63 14.42 8.99 -6.26
C LYS A 63 13.33 9.90 -5.70
N SER A 64 12.12 9.87 -6.27
CA SER A 64 11.02 10.74 -5.85
C SER A 64 9.74 10.00 -5.43
N TYR A 65 9.65 8.69 -5.63
CA TYR A 65 8.43 7.92 -5.34
C TYR A 65 8.77 6.50 -4.94
N LYS A 66 7.81 5.78 -4.37
CA LYS A 66 7.91 4.36 -4.04
C LYS A 66 6.97 3.57 -4.95
N VAL A 67 7.46 2.45 -5.46
CA VAL A 67 6.65 1.46 -6.16
C VAL A 67 6.37 0.32 -5.21
N ILE A 68 5.10 0.09 -4.92
CA ILE A 68 4.64 -0.91 -3.98
C ILE A 68 3.94 -2.01 -4.78
N TYR A 69 4.36 -3.24 -4.57
CA TYR A 69 3.68 -4.43 -5.05
C TYR A 69 3.06 -5.13 -3.84
N ILE A 70 1.75 -5.31 -3.86
CA ILE A 70 1.02 -6.03 -2.80
C ILE A 70 0.28 -7.23 -3.38
N THR A 71 0.15 -8.27 -2.55
CA THR A 71 -0.73 -9.39 -2.82
C THR A 71 -1.59 -9.70 -1.59
N TYR A 72 -2.89 -9.92 -1.79
CA TYR A 72 -3.84 -10.26 -0.73
C TYR A 72 -4.95 -11.18 -1.26
N ASN A 73 -5.71 -11.81 -0.36
CA ASN A 73 -6.81 -12.69 -0.76
C ASN A 73 -8.08 -11.89 -1.10
N TYR A 74 -8.76 -12.27 -2.19
CA TYR A 74 -10.08 -11.75 -2.57
C TYR A 74 -11.10 -11.93 -1.45
#